data_AF-S4RNZ7-F1
#
_entry.id   AF-S4RNZ7-F1
#
_cell.length_a   1.000
_cell.length_b   1.000
_cell.length_c   1.000
_cell.angle_alpha   90.00
_cell.angle_beta   90.00
_cell.angle_gamma   90.00
#
_symmetry.space_group_name_H-M   'P 1'
#
loop_
_entity.id
_entity.type
_entity.pdbx_description
1 polymer ?
#
loop_
_entity_poly.entity_id
_entity_poly.type
_entity_poly.pdbx_seq_one_letter_code
_entity_poly.pdbx_strand_id
1 'polypeptide(L)'
;LTDALSKASQTYDEIATIVMEQPKNDWHYLMECNLEYKGILACFPDILATHKGAVDKLKECDKLISTSKMSVQEKQAITTRVSVMSYVIQAEANHFHYGRIYDYRQAMKVFLAEQIGFYQKV
;
A
#
# COMPACT_ATOMS: atom_id res chain seq x y z
N LEU A 1 28.49 -28.02 39.08
CA LEU A 1 28.41 -26.55 38.89
C LEU A 1 28.87 -26.18 37.48
N THR A 2 30.07 -26.59 37.07
CA THR A 2 30.64 -26.34 35.73
C THR A 2 29.76 -26.87 34.58
N ASP A 3 29.16 -28.06 34.73
CA ASP A 3 28.32 -28.65 33.68
C ASP A 3 27.03 -27.87 33.45
N ALA A 4 26.39 -27.38 34.52
CA ALA A 4 25.20 -26.54 34.42
C ALA A 4 25.50 -25.20 33.73
N LEU A 5 26.67 -24.61 34.02
CA LEU A 5 27.12 -23.38 33.36
C LEU A 5 27.43 -23.62 31.87
N SER A 6 28.09 -24.74 31.55
CA SER A 6 28.35 -25.12 30.15
C SER A 6 27.05 -25.38 29.39
N LYS A 7 26.05 -26.01 30.01
CA LYS A 7 24.76 -26.26 29.37
C LYS A 7 23.98 -24.96 29.15
N ALA A 8 24.01 -24.05 30.12
CA ALA A 8 23.40 -22.73 29.96
C ALA A 8 24.02 -21.95 28.78
N SER A 9 25.36 -21.99 28.64
CA SER A 9 26.03 -21.38 27.48
C SER A 9 25.54 -21.97 26.16
N GLN A 10 25.48 -23.30 26.04
CA GLN A 10 24.97 -23.97 24.84
C GLN A 10 23.52 -23.60 24.53
N THR A 11 22.67 -23.49 25.55
CA THR A 11 21.29 -23.05 25.37
C THR A 11 21.21 -21.61 24.84
N TYR A 12 22.08 -20.70 25.30
CA TYR A 12 22.12 -19.35 24.73
C TYR A 12 22.63 -19.32 23.27
N ASP A 13 23.54 -20.22 22.89
CA ASP A 13 23.98 -20.37 21.49
C ASP A 13 22.83 -20.90 20.59
N GLU A 14 22.04 -21.84 21.12
CA GLU A 14 20.81 -22.33 20.47
C GLU A 14 19.78 -21.20 20.29
N ILE A 15 19.53 -20.41 21.35
CA ILE A 15 18.64 -19.23 21.29
C ILE A 15 19.14 -18.21 20.26
N ALA A 16 20.44 -17.94 20.20
CA ALA A 16 21.01 -17.02 19.21
C ALA A 16 20.72 -17.48 17.78
N THR A 17 20.79 -18.79 17.53
CA THR A 17 20.44 -19.37 16.23
C THR A 17 18.95 -19.20 15.92
N ILE A 18 18.07 -19.47 16.89
CA ILE A 18 16.62 -19.26 16.74
C ILE A 18 16.30 -17.79 16.42
N VAL A 19 16.91 -16.85 17.14
CA VAL A 19 16.75 -15.40 16.92
C VAL A 19 17.19 -15.00 15.51
N MET A 20 18.34 -15.50 15.06
CA MET A 20 18.89 -15.19 13.73
C MET A 20 17.97 -15.69 12.61
N GLU A 21 17.33 -16.84 12.82
CA GLU A 21 16.42 -17.45 11.87
C GLU A 21 14.98 -16.91 11.96
N GLN A 22 14.61 -16.16 12.99
CA GLN A 22 13.22 -15.72 13.16
C GLN A 22 12.71 -14.77 12.06
N PRO A 23 13.47 -13.78 11.55
CA PRO A 23 12.94 -12.76 10.63
C PRO A 23 12.36 -13.30 9.31
N LYS A 24 12.81 -14.48 8.83
CA LYS A 24 12.25 -15.12 7.63
C LYS A 24 10.81 -15.62 7.84
N ASN A 25 10.38 -15.79 9.09
CA ASN A 25 9.07 -16.34 9.42
C ASN A 25 8.01 -15.25 9.62
N ASP A 26 8.39 -14.04 10.05
CA ASP A 26 7.45 -12.97 10.39
C ASP A 26 7.73 -11.66 9.64
N TRP A 27 8.88 -11.04 9.89
CA TRP A 27 9.26 -9.74 9.37
C TRP A 27 9.31 -9.74 7.85
N HIS A 28 9.76 -10.82 7.23
CA HIS A 28 9.79 -10.95 5.79
C HIS A 28 8.40 -10.72 5.16
N TYR A 29 7.36 -11.41 5.64
CA TYR A 29 5.99 -11.26 5.12
C TYR A 29 5.43 -9.85 5.32
N LEU A 30 5.69 -9.25 6.49
CA LEU A 30 5.26 -7.89 6.76
C LEU A 30 5.98 -6.89 5.84
N MET A 31 7.27 -7.08 5.58
CA MET A 31 8.05 -6.23 4.69
C MET A 31 7.61 -6.35 3.23
N GLU A 32 7.37 -7.55 2.73
CA GLU A 32 6.85 -7.76 1.36
C GLU A 32 5.51 -7.03 1.16
N CYS A 33 4.58 -7.17 2.11
CA CYS A 33 3.32 -6.42 2.09
C CYS A 33 3.56 -4.90 2.03
N ASN A 34 4.44 -4.37 2.89
CA ASN A 34 4.74 -2.92 2.86
C ASN A 34 5.42 -2.48 1.54
N LEU A 35 6.27 -3.31 0.94
CA LEU A 35 6.94 -3.02 -0.33
C LEU A 35 5.95 -3.00 -1.49
N GLU A 36 5.00 -3.93 -1.53
CA GLU A 36 3.92 -3.95 -2.52
C GLU A 36 3.06 -2.68 -2.42
N TYR A 37 2.60 -2.34 -1.22
CA TYR A 37 1.80 -1.13 -0.99
C TYR A 37 2.59 0.15 -1.29
N LYS A 38 3.91 0.18 -1.02
CA LYS A 38 4.77 1.29 -1.44
C LYS A 38 4.77 1.45 -2.96
N GLY A 39 4.85 0.35 -3.71
CA GLY A 39 4.77 0.36 -5.18
C GLY A 39 3.44 0.92 -5.67
N ILE A 40 2.32 0.45 -5.14
CA ILE A 40 0.98 0.93 -5.49
C ILE A 40 0.83 2.42 -5.15
N LEU A 41 1.27 2.83 -3.95
CA LEU A 41 1.21 4.21 -3.49
C LEU A 41 2.02 5.16 -4.38
N ALA A 42 3.13 4.69 -4.96
CA ALA A 42 3.96 5.48 -5.86
C ALA A 42 3.26 5.85 -7.18
N CYS A 43 2.20 5.15 -7.57
CA CYS A 43 1.43 5.44 -8.79
C CYS A 43 0.40 6.57 -8.62
N PHE A 44 -0.08 6.82 -7.39
CA PHE A 44 -1.15 7.81 -7.15
C PHE A 44 -0.79 9.26 -7.53
N PRO A 45 0.44 9.77 -7.30
CA PRO A 45 0.80 11.12 -7.70
C PRO A 45 0.53 11.40 -9.18
N ASP A 46 0.91 10.49 -10.07
CA ASP A 46 0.74 10.65 -11.52
C ASP A 46 -0.73 10.53 -11.94
N ILE A 47 -1.48 9.58 -11.35
CA ILE A 47 -2.91 9.41 -11.58
C ILE A 47 -3.68 10.68 -11.18
N LEU A 48 -3.40 11.19 -9.98
CA LEU A 48 -4.06 12.39 -9.45
C LEU A 48 -3.64 13.65 -10.21
N ALA A 49 -2.38 13.78 -10.60
CA ALA A 49 -1.91 14.88 -11.43
C ALA A 49 -2.63 14.92 -12.79
N THR A 50 -2.80 13.76 -13.42
CA THR A 50 -3.51 13.63 -14.70
C THR A 50 -4.99 14.03 -14.56
N HIS A 51 -5.66 13.56 -13.51
CA HIS A 51 -7.05 13.94 -13.24
C HIS A 51 -7.19 15.43 -12.92
N LYS A 52 -6.31 15.97 -12.08
CA LYS A 52 -6.26 17.41 -11.78
C LYS A 52 -6.08 18.24 -13.04
N GLY A 53 -5.17 17.85 -13.94
CA GLY A 53 -4.99 18.51 -15.23
C GLY A 53 -6.24 18.47 -16.11
N ALA A 54 -7.00 17.37 -16.09
CA ALA A 54 -8.28 17.27 -16.80
C ALA A 54 -9.36 18.18 -16.21
N VAL A 55 -9.42 18.28 -14.87
CA VAL A 55 -10.33 19.20 -14.15
C VAL A 55 -9.98 20.66 -14.45
N ASP A 56 -8.70 21.02 -14.44
CA ASP A 56 -8.27 22.38 -14.72
C ASP A 56 -8.55 22.77 -16.19
N LYS A 57 -8.36 21.85 -17.15
CA LYS A 57 -8.81 22.04 -18.55
C LYS A 57 -10.31 22.27 -18.68
N LEU A 58 -11.12 21.55 -17.90
CA LEU A 58 -12.57 21.73 -17.91
C LEU A 58 -12.98 23.15 -17.46
N LYS A 59 -12.30 23.72 -16.46
CA LYS A 59 -12.55 25.11 -16.01
C LYS A 59 -12.19 26.14 -17.07
N GLU A 60 -11.17 25.88 -17.88
CA GLU A 60 -10.76 26.76 -18.99
C GLU A 60 -11.74 26.74 -20.17
N CYS A 61 -12.56 25.70 -20.31
CA CYS A 61 -13.50 25.56 -21.43
C CYS A 61 -14.51 26.72 -21.50
N ASP A 62 -14.95 27.28 -20.36
CA ASP A 62 -15.85 28.43 -20.33
C ASP A 62 -15.24 29.68 -20.97
N LYS A 63 -13.94 29.90 -20.76
CA LYS A 63 -13.19 30.98 -21.38
C LYS A 63 -12.99 30.75 -22.88
N LEU A 64 -12.86 29.50 -23.31
CA LEU A 64 -12.72 29.15 -24.73
C LEU A 64 -14.04 29.33 -25.49
N ILE A 65 -15.17 29.01 -24.86
CA ILE A 65 -16.50 29.29 -25.43
C ILE A 65 -16.73 30.79 -25.57
N SER A 66 -16.40 31.59 -24.55
CA SER A 66 -16.61 33.05 -24.59
C SER A 66 -15.74 33.76 -25.63
N THR A 67 -14.61 33.15 -26.02
CA THR A 67 -13.73 33.63 -27.10
C THR A 67 -14.01 32.98 -28.45
N SER A 68 -15.12 32.23 -28.58
CA SER A 68 -15.53 31.49 -29.78
C SER A 68 -14.48 30.52 -30.32
N LYS A 69 -13.59 30.03 -29.45
CA LYS A 69 -12.54 29.03 -29.76
C LYS A 69 -12.98 27.59 -29.49
N MET A 70 -14.18 27.39 -28.95
CA MET A 70 -14.73 26.10 -28.58
C MET A 70 -16.26 26.16 -28.62
N SER A 71 -16.90 25.06 -29.01
CA SER A 71 -18.34 24.87 -28.96
C SER A 71 -18.82 24.34 -27.61
N VAL A 72 -20.10 24.55 -27.30
CA VAL A 72 -20.74 24.01 -26.09
C VAL A 72 -20.74 22.47 -26.10
N GLN A 73 -20.88 21.86 -27.28
CA GLN A 73 -20.87 20.41 -27.48
C GLN A 73 -19.50 19.80 -27.13
N GLU A 74 -18.40 20.44 -27.52
CA GLU A 74 -17.05 19.99 -27.16
C GLU A 74 -16.82 20.07 -25.65
N LYS A 75 -17.27 21.15 -24.99
CA LYS A 75 -17.22 21.24 -23.51
C LYS A 75 -18.03 20.13 -22.85
N GLN A 76 -19.20 19.79 -23.38
CA GLN A 76 -20.03 18.72 -22.82
C GLN A 76 -19.31 17.37 -22.88
N ALA A 77 -18.63 17.07 -24.00
CA ALA A 77 -17.83 15.85 -24.13
C ALA A 77 -16.67 15.80 -23.11
N ILE A 78 -15.97 16.92 -22.91
CA ILE A 78 -14.90 17.03 -21.89
C ILE A 78 -15.48 16.82 -20.48
N THR A 79 -16.63 17.44 -20.18
CA THR A 79 -17.33 17.30 -18.89
C THR A 79 -17.66 15.85 -18.59
N THR A 80 -18.26 15.13 -19.55
CA THR A 80 -18.57 13.71 -19.41
C THR A 80 -17.30 12.88 -19.16
N ARG A 81 -16.22 13.15 -19.91
CA ARG A 81 -14.95 12.43 -19.72
C ARG A 81 -14.35 12.65 -18.33
N VAL A 82 -14.32 13.89 -17.84
CA VAL A 82 -13.82 14.21 -16.49
C VAL A 82 -14.69 13.56 -15.41
N SER A 83 -16.00 13.49 -15.62
CA SER A 83 -16.91 12.77 -14.72
C SER A 83 -16.60 11.28 -14.66
N VAL A 84 -16.43 10.62 -15.81
CA VAL A 84 -16.03 9.21 -15.89
C VAL A 84 -14.70 8.96 -15.16
N MET A 85 -13.69 9.82 -15.39
CA MET A 85 -12.40 9.71 -14.69
C MET A 85 -12.57 9.81 -13.16
N SER A 86 -13.44 10.72 -12.70
CA SER A 86 -13.74 10.88 -11.27
C SER A 86 -14.36 9.63 -10.66
N TYR A 87 -15.26 8.97 -11.38
CA TYR A 87 -15.85 7.70 -10.93
C TYR A 87 -14.84 6.57 -10.90
N VAL A 88 -13.96 6.47 -11.90
CA VAL A 88 -12.91 5.45 -11.94
C VAL A 88 -11.94 5.63 -10.77
N ILE A 89 -11.50 6.85 -10.47
CA ILE A 89 -10.59 7.12 -9.34
C ILE A 89 -11.26 6.79 -8.00
N GLN A 90 -12.54 7.10 -7.84
CA GLN A 90 -13.29 6.71 -6.63
C GLN A 90 -13.42 5.19 -6.50
N ALA A 91 -13.71 4.49 -7.61
CA ALA A 91 -13.78 3.04 -7.63
C ALA A 91 -12.42 2.42 -7.24
N GLU A 92 -11.33 2.94 -7.80
CA GLU A 92 -9.97 2.48 -7.50
C GLU A 92 -9.60 2.75 -6.03
N ALA A 93 -9.93 3.94 -5.51
CA ALA A 93 -9.69 4.25 -4.10
C ALA A 93 -10.45 3.29 -3.15
N ASN A 94 -11.69 2.94 -3.50
CA ASN A 94 -12.48 1.96 -2.74
C ASN A 94 -11.86 0.56 -2.82
N HIS A 95 -11.42 0.13 -4.02
CA HIS A 95 -10.75 -1.15 -4.20
C HIS A 95 -9.43 -1.21 -3.40
N PHE A 96 -8.60 -0.18 -3.51
CA PHE A 96 -7.37 -0.02 -2.75
C PHE A 96 -7.61 -0.10 -1.24
N HIS A 97 -8.64 0.58 -0.73
CA HIS A 97 -8.95 0.52 0.71
C HIS A 97 -9.40 -0.87 1.16
N TYR A 98 -10.21 -1.57 0.35
CA TYR A 98 -10.62 -2.93 0.65
C TYR A 98 -9.43 -3.89 0.71
N GLY A 99 -8.57 -3.87 -0.32
CA GLY A 99 -7.33 -4.65 -0.35
C GLY A 99 -6.45 -4.35 0.86
N ARG A 100 -6.19 -3.06 1.13
CA ARG A 100 -5.34 -2.61 2.24
C ARG A 100 -5.77 -3.18 3.58
N ILE A 101 -7.06 -3.12 3.87
CA ILE A 101 -7.58 -3.62 5.15
C ILE A 101 -7.41 -5.13 5.24
N TYR A 102 -7.69 -5.85 4.16
CA TYR A 102 -7.56 -7.30 4.14
C TYR A 102 -6.10 -7.74 4.30
N ASP A 103 -5.20 -7.21 3.48
CA ASP A 103 -3.80 -7.65 3.42
C ASP A 103 -3.03 -7.32 4.69
N TYR A 104 -3.16 -6.08 5.22
CA TYR A 104 -2.51 -5.72 6.48
C TYR A 104 -3.05 -6.54 7.65
N ARG A 105 -4.34 -6.91 7.64
CA ARG A 105 -4.89 -7.79 8.67
C ARG A 105 -4.27 -9.19 8.59
N GLN A 106 -4.08 -9.74 7.39
CA GLN A 106 -3.42 -11.05 7.24
C GLN A 106 -1.95 -10.99 7.62
N ALA A 107 -1.21 -9.99 7.13
CA ALA A 107 0.20 -9.80 7.43
C ALA A 107 0.43 -9.64 8.95
N MET A 108 -0.37 -8.82 9.63
CA MET A 108 -0.29 -8.67 11.08
C MET A 108 -0.67 -9.94 11.84
N LYS A 109 -1.66 -10.71 11.35
CA LYS A 109 -2.03 -11.99 11.97
C LYS A 109 -0.88 -12.99 11.91
N VAL A 110 -0.23 -13.12 10.74
CA VAL A 110 0.94 -13.99 10.56
C VAL A 110 2.08 -13.53 11.46
N PHE A 111 2.43 -12.25 11.39
CA PHE A 111 3.49 -11.66 12.21
C PHE A 111 3.32 -11.94 13.71
N LEU A 112 2.12 -11.68 14.25
CA LEU A 112 1.85 -11.88 15.67
C LEU A 112 1.84 -13.37 16.05
N ALA A 113 1.29 -14.24 15.21
CA ALA A 113 1.28 -15.68 15.47
C ALA A 113 2.70 -16.26 15.54
N GLU A 114 3.56 -15.87 14.60
CA GLU A 114 4.96 -16.29 14.57
C GLU A 114 5.77 -15.72 15.73
N GLN A 115 5.54 -14.45 16.11
CA GLN A 115 6.15 -13.85 17.30
C GLN A 115 5.73 -14.56 18.59
N ILE A 116 4.45 -14.92 18.75
CA ILE A 116 3.99 -15.72 19.90
C ILE A 116 4.71 -17.07 19.91
N GLY A 117 4.77 -17.76 18.78
CA GLY A 117 5.45 -19.05 18.67
C GLY A 117 6.95 -18.95 18.95
N PHE A 118 7.60 -17.86 18.54
CA PHE A 118 9.01 -17.58 18.83
C PHE A 118 9.27 -17.39 20.33
N TYR A 119 8.52 -16.52 21.00
CA TYR A 119 8.69 -16.26 22.43
C TYR A 119 8.27 -17.43 23.33
N GLN A 120 7.48 -18.37 22.83
CA GLN A 120 7.20 -19.64 23.52
C GLN A 120 8.34 -20.66 23.39
N LYS A 121 9.17 -20.55 22.35
CA LYS A 121 10.30 -21.45 22.09
C LYS A 121 11.59 -21.02 22.82
N VAL A 122 11.77 -19.72 23.02
CA VAL A 122 12.87 -19.12 23.79
C VAL A 122 12.59 -19.23 25.28
#